data_AF-J3M0X4-F1
#
_entry.id   AF-J3M0X4-F1
#
_cell.length_a   1.000
_cell.length_b   1.000
_cell.length_c   1.000
_cell.angle_alpha   90.00
_cell.angle_beta   90.00
_cell.angle_gamma   90.00
#
_symmetry.space_group_name_H-M   'P 1'
#
loop_
_entity.id
_entity.type
_entity.pdbx_description
1 polymer ?
#
loop_
_entity_poly.entity_id
_entity_poly.type
_entity_poly.pdbx_seq_one_letter_code
_entity_poly.pdbx_strand_id
1 'polypeptide(L)'
;MLGPLRRAAAAVSAPAAILRQFRCAYHRNNERLLPCREDQQVSYGLNWAIAGKGVVVKDKLFYNLATSELQKGGAVHTEHLSGIPLHVRGNVISGIPDVSRAQFAKLLKLVTFHLSSISSLYVQDGAVGSSVECNAKVRVISDNPSAVILLSNVLWKTSDRSISHDTCPLTIYVASSISTNVRNALGSGIQYANGFAAADIERSSLILCGKAFADSTMLKDSLSALTAPIISARGGLPFPGWLLSFCGSAILLFAPMEVIKSLNIQDVLVSTDSGVVVSSKGSNVLFPTEARELNLFAKPTTVVIVSTDSTDAIPAVSKLSPGQAAYHFLAGYHDGKFVPAYTKGPSPVGPLALANSLFSHLKEENAPTYLINAKNSGKYITGKQFMRLIERTLLNNLPDYKSEDMRVGELKGNYKSFLSIKFGKYLPEEFTF
;
A
#
# COMPACT_ATOMS: atom_id res chain seq x y z
N MET A 1 -16.49 -4.86 -72.80
CA MET A 1 -17.39 -6.04 -72.79
C MET A 1 -16.58 -7.28 -72.45
N LEU A 2 -17.24 -8.27 -71.83
CA LEU A 2 -16.79 -9.63 -71.52
C LEU A 2 -16.11 -9.81 -70.15
N GLY A 3 -16.92 -10.18 -69.15
CA GLY A 3 -16.48 -11.09 -68.08
C GLY A 3 -16.34 -12.52 -68.63
N PRO A 4 -15.81 -13.46 -67.83
CA PRO A 4 -16.73 -14.45 -67.26
C PRO A 4 -16.30 -15.12 -65.92
N LEU A 5 -17.32 -15.78 -65.32
CA LEU A 5 -17.33 -17.06 -64.59
C LEU A 5 -16.78 -17.20 -63.15
N ARG A 6 -17.75 -17.47 -62.26
CA ARG A 6 -17.65 -18.02 -60.89
C ARG A 6 -16.97 -19.39 -60.83
N ARG A 7 -16.25 -19.67 -59.73
CA ARG A 7 -16.26 -20.98 -59.05
C ARG A 7 -15.94 -20.84 -57.56
N ALA A 8 -16.70 -21.57 -56.76
CA ALA A 8 -16.57 -21.72 -55.31
C ALA A 8 -15.35 -22.58 -54.95
N ALA A 9 -14.74 -22.33 -53.79
CA ALA A 9 -13.76 -23.22 -53.18
C ALA A 9 -14.24 -23.64 -51.79
N ALA A 10 -14.44 -24.95 -51.65
CA ALA A 10 -14.76 -25.65 -50.42
C ALA A 10 -13.50 -25.88 -49.56
N ALA A 11 -13.74 -26.11 -48.26
CA ALA A 11 -12.76 -26.38 -47.22
C ALA A 11 -11.87 -27.61 -47.50
N VAL A 12 -10.60 -27.51 -47.11
CA VAL A 12 -9.72 -28.67 -46.89
C VAL A 12 -9.05 -28.53 -45.52
N SER A 13 -9.26 -29.55 -44.71
CA SER A 13 -8.77 -29.74 -43.35
C SER A 13 -7.39 -30.41 -43.31
N ALA A 14 -6.58 -29.99 -42.33
CA ALA A 14 -5.52 -30.75 -41.62
C ALA A 14 -4.18 -30.99 -42.40
N PRO A 15 -3.00 -31.18 -41.74
CA PRO A 15 -2.86 -31.88 -40.44
C PRO A 15 -1.88 -31.32 -39.39
N ALA A 16 -2.15 -31.76 -38.17
CA ALA A 16 -1.49 -31.53 -36.89
C ALA A 16 -0.04 -32.09 -36.76
N ALA A 17 0.74 -32.07 -37.84
CA ALA A 17 2.11 -32.57 -37.87
C ALA A 17 3.16 -31.50 -37.47
N ILE A 18 2.87 -30.21 -37.65
CA ILE A 18 3.82 -29.12 -37.38
C ILE A 18 3.89 -28.77 -35.87
N LEU A 19 2.82 -29.06 -35.10
CA LEU A 19 2.77 -28.79 -33.66
C LEU A 19 3.46 -29.85 -32.78
N ARG A 20 3.91 -30.98 -33.35
CA ARG A 20 4.64 -32.02 -32.60
C ARG A 20 6.15 -31.84 -32.58
N GLN A 21 6.74 -31.04 -33.49
CA GLN A 21 8.19 -30.77 -33.48
C GLN A 21 8.62 -29.75 -32.43
N PHE A 22 7.71 -28.91 -31.92
CA PHE A 22 8.03 -27.97 -30.82
C PHE A 22 7.90 -28.57 -29.41
N ARG A 23 7.36 -29.79 -29.28
CA ARG A 23 7.09 -30.40 -27.97
C ARG A 23 8.16 -31.41 -27.49
N CYS A 24 9.15 -31.73 -28.33
CA CYS A 24 10.18 -32.73 -28.00
C CYS A 24 11.55 -32.14 -27.57
N ALA A 25 11.69 -30.81 -27.47
CA ALA A 25 12.95 -30.19 -27.04
C ALA A 25 13.03 -29.89 -25.52
N TYR A 26 11.95 -30.10 -24.75
CA TYR A 26 11.89 -29.72 -23.33
C TYR A 26 11.94 -30.89 -22.32
N HIS A 27 12.14 -32.13 -22.77
CA HIS A 27 12.25 -33.29 -21.89
C HIS A 27 13.46 -34.15 -22.22
N ARG A 28 14.65 -33.67 -21.86
CA ARG A 28 15.81 -34.50 -21.53
C ARG A 28 16.86 -33.65 -20.83
N ASN A 29 16.90 -33.74 -19.51
CA ASN A 29 18.11 -33.83 -18.69
C ASN A 29 17.66 -33.96 -17.23
N ASN A 30 17.32 -35.19 -16.89
CA ASN A 30 17.07 -35.63 -15.52
C ASN A 30 18.27 -36.51 -15.16
N GLU A 31 19.44 -35.91 -15.01
CA GLU A 31 20.61 -36.55 -14.42
C GLU A 31 20.97 -35.81 -13.14
N ARG A 32 21.09 -36.59 -12.07
CA ARG A 32 21.42 -36.14 -10.71
C ARG A 32 22.71 -35.31 -10.74
N LEU A 33 22.58 -34.00 -10.61
CA LEU A 33 23.68 -33.13 -10.23
C LEU A 33 23.68 -33.01 -8.71
N LEU A 34 24.77 -33.49 -8.11
CA LEU A 34 25.16 -33.21 -6.72
C LEU A 34 25.13 -31.69 -6.46
N PRO A 35 24.91 -31.22 -5.23
CA PRO A 35 24.86 -29.80 -4.92
C PRO A 35 26.28 -29.21 -5.06
N CYS A 36 26.59 -28.68 -6.24
CA CYS A 36 27.76 -27.86 -6.46
C CYS A 36 27.55 -26.53 -5.71
N ARG A 37 28.53 -26.12 -4.90
CA ARG A 37 28.62 -24.77 -4.34
C ARG A 37 28.76 -23.78 -5.50
N GLU A 38 27.70 -23.05 -5.80
CA GLU A 38 27.70 -21.91 -6.73
C GLU A 38 28.11 -20.65 -5.96
N ASP A 39 29.30 -20.14 -6.24
CA ASP A 39 29.65 -18.76 -5.93
C ASP A 39 28.76 -17.83 -6.80
N GLN A 40 27.62 -17.39 -6.24
CA GLN A 40 26.77 -16.26 -6.65
C GLN A 40 26.82 -15.87 -8.15
N GLN A 41 26.51 -16.80 -9.04
CA GLN A 41 26.35 -16.48 -10.46
C GLN A 41 24.96 -15.88 -10.66
N VAL A 42 24.90 -14.55 -10.70
CA VAL A 42 23.65 -13.82 -10.92
C VAL A 42 23.05 -14.21 -12.27
N SER A 43 21.78 -14.61 -12.27
CA SER A 43 21.07 -15.04 -13.47
C SER A 43 21.11 -13.95 -14.55
N TYR A 44 21.55 -14.30 -15.76
CA TYR A 44 21.53 -13.43 -16.94
C TYR A 44 20.16 -12.75 -17.14
N GLY A 45 19.07 -13.45 -16.82
CA GLY A 45 17.72 -12.89 -16.87
C GLY A 45 17.47 -11.72 -15.91
N LEU A 46 18.09 -11.73 -14.72
CA LEU A 46 17.99 -10.63 -13.77
C LEU A 46 18.70 -9.38 -14.30
N ASN A 47 19.88 -9.53 -14.91
CA ASN A 47 20.60 -8.42 -15.53
C ASN A 47 19.77 -7.77 -16.65
N TRP A 48 19.11 -8.56 -17.50
CA TRP A 48 18.19 -8.02 -18.52
C TRP A 48 16.98 -7.32 -17.92
N ALA A 49 16.41 -7.86 -16.86
CA ALA A 49 15.28 -7.22 -16.18
C ALA A 49 15.66 -5.85 -15.59
N ILE A 50 16.88 -5.74 -15.04
CA ILE A 50 17.42 -4.48 -14.51
C ILE A 50 17.76 -3.50 -15.65
N ALA A 51 18.32 -4.00 -16.75
CA ALA A 51 18.58 -3.21 -17.97
C ALA A 51 17.29 -2.66 -18.59
N GLY A 52 16.21 -3.45 -18.60
CA GLY A 52 14.87 -3.00 -19.02
C GLY A 52 14.30 -1.88 -18.13
N LYS A 53 14.82 -1.71 -16.92
CA LYS A 53 14.52 -0.61 -15.99
C LYS A 53 15.50 0.56 -16.10
N GLY A 54 16.41 0.53 -17.08
CA GLY A 54 17.35 1.60 -17.40
C GLY A 54 18.70 1.52 -16.68
N VAL A 55 18.95 0.47 -15.89
CA VAL A 55 20.21 0.32 -15.13
C VAL A 55 21.06 -0.78 -15.75
N VAL A 56 22.31 -0.48 -16.12
CA VAL A 56 23.25 -1.46 -16.66
C VAL A 56 24.19 -1.90 -15.56
N VAL A 57 24.21 -3.21 -15.28
CA VAL A 57 25.11 -3.80 -14.27
C VAL A 57 26.51 -3.89 -14.86
N LYS A 58 27.49 -3.26 -14.20
CA LYS A 58 28.87 -3.22 -14.69
C LYS A 58 29.71 -4.40 -14.17
N ASP A 59 29.86 -4.50 -12.85
CA ASP A 59 30.78 -5.48 -12.23
C ASP A 59 30.03 -6.52 -11.37
N LYS A 60 29.53 -6.10 -10.20
CA LYS A 60 28.92 -6.98 -9.20
C LYS A 60 27.47 -6.62 -8.96
N LEU A 61 26.64 -7.66 -8.87
CA LEU A 61 25.25 -7.56 -8.50
C LEU A 61 24.98 -8.53 -7.36
N PHE A 62 24.42 -8.02 -6.28
CA PHE A 62 24.03 -8.78 -5.11
C PHE A 62 22.52 -8.88 -5.07
N TYR A 63 21.98 -10.09 -5.02
CA TYR A 63 20.54 -10.34 -5.12
C TYR A 63 20.01 -11.01 -3.85
N ASN A 64 18.96 -10.44 -3.26
CA ASN A 64 18.23 -10.98 -2.11
C ASN A 64 19.14 -11.48 -0.98
N LEU A 65 20.22 -10.74 -0.70
CA LEU A 65 21.17 -11.09 0.35
C LEU A 65 20.50 -11.11 1.72
N ALA A 66 20.94 -12.04 2.56
CA ALA A 66 20.53 -12.04 3.96
C ALA A 66 21.10 -10.82 4.69
N THR A 67 20.43 -10.38 5.76
CA THR A 67 20.86 -9.23 6.57
C THR A 67 22.31 -9.38 7.08
N SER A 68 22.72 -10.60 7.42
CA SER A 68 24.08 -10.92 7.86
C SER A 68 25.12 -10.77 6.75
N GLU A 69 24.75 -11.04 5.49
CA GLU A 69 25.61 -10.84 4.32
C GLU A 69 25.72 -9.37 3.94
N LEU A 70 24.61 -8.62 4.03
CA LEU A 70 24.60 -7.16 3.83
C LEU A 70 25.46 -6.44 4.87
N GLN A 71 25.44 -6.88 6.13
CA GLN A 71 26.31 -6.38 7.20
C GLN A 71 27.79 -6.64 6.90
N LYS A 72 28.13 -7.84 6.41
CA LYS A 72 29.49 -8.14 5.91
C LYS A 72 29.88 -7.27 4.72
N GLY A 73 28.91 -6.88 3.89
CA GLY A 73 29.05 -5.94 2.77
C GLY A 73 29.15 -4.47 3.16
N GLY A 74 29.26 -4.14 4.46
CA GLY A 74 29.43 -2.77 4.94
C GLY A 74 28.13 -2.02 5.24
N ALA A 75 26.99 -2.72 5.37
CA ALA A 75 25.78 -2.09 5.85
C ALA A 75 25.93 -1.63 7.30
N VAL A 76 25.67 -0.35 7.53
CA VAL A 76 25.69 0.28 8.85
C VAL A 76 24.27 0.57 9.29
N HIS A 77 23.98 0.36 10.58
CA HIS A 77 22.72 0.79 11.18
C HIS A 77 22.60 2.31 11.05
N THR A 78 21.66 2.76 10.22
CA THR A 78 21.46 4.18 9.92
C THR A 78 20.40 4.74 10.85
N GLU A 79 20.65 5.92 11.43
CA GLU A 79 19.67 6.61 12.27
C GLU A 79 18.36 6.85 11.51
N HIS A 80 17.24 6.66 12.23
CA HIS A 80 15.90 6.95 11.70
C HIS A 80 15.77 8.43 11.40
N LEU A 81 15.36 8.78 10.18
CA LEU A 81 15.09 10.16 9.78
C LEU A 81 13.59 10.38 9.64
N SER A 82 13.16 11.62 9.82
CA SER A 82 11.77 12.02 9.61
C SER A 82 11.71 13.35 8.88
N GLY A 83 10.67 13.53 8.06
CA GLY A 83 10.43 14.80 7.37
C GLY A 83 11.24 14.94 6.08
N ILE A 84 11.62 13.82 5.46
CA ILE A 84 12.24 13.85 4.14
C ILE A 84 11.21 14.35 3.12
N PRO A 85 11.55 15.35 2.28
CA PRO A 85 10.65 15.82 1.25
C PRO A 85 10.26 14.72 0.27
N LEU A 86 8.96 14.51 0.10
CA LEU A 86 8.39 13.63 -0.92
C LEU A 86 7.77 14.48 -2.02
N HIS A 87 8.05 14.11 -3.26
CA HIS A 87 7.38 14.65 -4.43
C HIS A 87 6.61 13.53 -5.13
N VAL A 88 5.37 13.78 -5.54
CA VAL A 88 4.57 12.73 -6.17
C VAL A 88 4.00 13.24 -7.48
N ARG A 89 4.25 12.47 -8.55
CA ARG A 89 3.61 12.62 -9.84
C ARG A 89 2.39 11.69 -9.93
N GLY A 90 1.27 12.29 -10.31
CA GLY A 90 0.00 11.62 -10.52
C GLY A 90 -1.13 12.45 -9.91
N ASN A 91 -2.38 12.09 -10.22
CA ASN A 91 -3.54 12.70 -9.57
C ASN A 91 -3.61 12.22 -8.12
N VAL A 92 -2.93 12.93 -7.22
CA VAL A 92 -2.86 12.59 -5.80
C VAL A 92 -3.56 13.65 -4.98
N ILE A 93 -4.43 13.22 -4.09
CA ILE A 93 -5.13 14.11 -3.16
C ILE A 93 -4.25 14.29 -1.91
N SER A 94 -3.22 15.13 -2.03
CA SER A 94 -2.41 15.58 -0.90
C SER A 94 -1.67 16.85 -1.29
N GLY A 95 -1.55 17.84 -0.41
CA GLY A 95 -0.80 19.10 -0.64
C GLY A 95 0.73 18.93 -0.73
N ILE A 96 1.16 17.82 -1.31
CA ILE A 96 2.55 17.43 -1.55
C ILE A 96 3.01 18.08 -2.85
N PRO A 97 4.25 18.60 -2.93
CA PRO A 97 4.75 19.25 -4.14
C PRO A 97 4.76 18.29 -5.34
N ASP A 98 4.04 18.67 -6.39
CA ASP A 98 3.96 17.93 -7.65
C ASP A 98 5.31 17.95 -8.39
N VAL A 99 5.59 16.88 -9.13
CA VAL A 99 6.74 16.78 -10.03
C VAL A 99 6.24 16.50 -11.44
N SER A 100 6.60 17.39 -12.36
CA SER A 100 6.22 17.23 -13.75
C SER A 100 6.80 15.95 -14.37
N ARG A 101 6.12 15.43 -15.40
CA ARG A 101 6.60 14.28 -16.18
C ARG A 101 8.02 14.47 -16.71
N ALA A 102 8.37 15.67 -17.15
CA ALA A 102 9.69 15.98 -17.66
C ALA A 102 10.76 15.98 -16.55
N GLN A 103 10.46 16.57 -15.38
CA GLN A 103 11.36 16.56 -14.23
C GLN A 103 11.60 15.14 -13.73
N PHE A 104 10.54 14.33 -13.54
CA PHE A 104 10.69 12.94 -13.11
C PHE A 104 11.50 12.12 -14.11
N ALA A 105 11.22 12.25 -15.41
CA ALA A 105 11.98 11.54 -16.45
C ALA A 105 13.46 11.95 -16.48
N LYS A 106 13.76 13.24 -16.28
CA LYS A 106 15.14 13.74 -16.15
C LYS A 106 15.82 13.16 -14.92
N LEU A 107 15.15 13.18 -13.78
CA LEU A 107 15.65 12.61 -12.53
C LEU A 107 15.93 11.11 -12.66
N LEU A 108 14.98 10.35 -13.22
CA LEU A 108 15.13 8.91 -13.44
C LEU A 108 16.33 8.61 -14.33
N LYS A 109 16.55 9.37 -15.40
CA LYS A 109 17.74 9.23 -16.26
C LYS A 109 19.04 9.46 -15.50
N LEU A 110 19.10 10.51 -14.67
CA LEU A 110 20.29 10.81 -13.87
C LEU A 110 20.58 9.71 -12.85
N VAL A 111 19.55 9.23 -12.16
CA VAL A 111 19.67 8.17 -11.13
C VAL A 111 20.06 6.84 -11.75
N THR A 112 19.42 6.44 -12.85
CA THR A 112 19.75 5.19 -13.55
C THR A 112 21.15 5.22 -14.15
N PHE A 113 21.59 6.36 -14.68
CA PHE A 113 22.97 6.56 -15.12
C PHE A 113 23.97 6.43 -13.96
N HIS A 114 23.67 7.07 -12.82
CA HIS A 114 24.48 6.93 -11.60
C HIS A 114 24.57 5.46 -11.17
N LEU A 115 23.45 4.77 -11.01
CA LEU A 115 23.42 3.35 -10.62
C LEU A 115 24.19 2.46 -11.60
N SER A 116 24.16 2.76 -12.90
CA SER A 116 24.91 2.02 -13.91
C SER A 116 26.43 2.25 -13.82
N SER A 117 26.86 3.33 -13.17
CA SER A 117 28.28 3.64 -12.97
C SER A 117 28.87 2.98 -11.72
N ILE A 118 28.01 2.52 -10.80
CA ILE A 118 28.42 1.87 -9.55
C ILE A 118 28.90 0.44 -9.82
N SER A 119 30.01 0.07 -9.20
CA SER A 119 30.60 -1.27 -9.37
C SER A 119 29.81 -2.38 -8.66
N SER A 120 29.17 -2.06 -7.53
CA SER A 120 28.43 -3.02 -6.71
C SER A 120 27.00 -2.56 -6.49
N LEU A 121 26.05 -3.23 -7.14
CA LEU A 121 24.62 -2.97 -6.98
C LEU A 121 23.98 -4.03 -6.08
N TYR A 122 23.00 -3.60 -5.31
CA TYR A 122 22.21 -4.46 -4.44
C TYR A 122 20.77 -4.44 -4.91
N VAL A 123 20.21 -5.62 -5.16
CA VAL A 123 18.83 -5.80 -5.58
C VAL A 123 18.10 -6.62 -4.54
N GLN A 124 16.97 -6.06 -4.09
CA GLN A 124 16.09 -6.71 -3.15
C GLN A 124 14.69 -6.74 -3.72
N ASP A 125 14.19 -7.95 -3.82
CA ASP A 125 12.88 -8.28 -4.30
C ASP A 125 11.95 -8.50 -3.09
N GLY A 126 10.73 -7.97 -3.18
CA GLY A 126 9.75 -8.00 -2.09
C GLY A 126 8.34 -7.74 -2.59
N ALA A 127 7.41 -7.56 -1.66
CA ALA A 127 6.03 -7.22 -1.97
C ALA A 127 5.43 -6.27 -0.94
N VAL A 128 4.46 -5.48 -1.37
CA VAL A 128 3.55 -4.72 -0.50
C VAL A 128 2.20 -5.42 -0.53
N GLY A 129 1.65 -5.69 0.66
CA GLY A 129 0.52 -6.59 0.83
C GLY A 129 0.96 -8.02 1.12
N SER A 130 0.37 -8.62 2.15
CA SER A 130 0.65 -10.00 2.58
C SER A 130 0.01 -11.06 1.66
N SER A 131 -1.10 -10.76 0.99
CA SER A 131 -1.77 -11.72 0.09
C SER A 131 -1.02 -11.88 -1.24
N VAL A 132 -0.79 -13.13 -1.64
CA VAL A 132 -0.13 -13.46 -2.91
C VAL A 132 -0.91 -12.97 -4.14
N GLU A 133 -2.22 -12.79 -4.02
CA GLU A 133 -3.12 -12.52 -5.15
C GLU A 133 -3.16 -11.05 -5.52
N CYS A 134 -3.27 -10.19 -4.51
CA CYS A 134 -3.41 -8.76 -4.70
C CYS A 134 -2.16 -7.97 -4.32
N ASN A 135 -1.10 -8.61 -3.80
CA ASN A 135 0.12 -7.88 -3.46
C ASN A 135 0.71 -7.16 -4.67
N ALA A 136 1.35 -6.04 -4.42
CA ALA A 136 2.16 -5.35 -5.41
C ALA A 136 3.61 -5.82 -5.26
N LYS A 137 4.15 -6.40 -6.33
CA LYS A 137 5.55 -6.81 -6.36
C LYS A 137 6.47 -5.61 -6.46
N VAL A 138 7.54 -5.63 -5.68
CA VAL A 138 8.49 -4.53 -5.56
C VAL A 138 9.90 -5.05 -5.83
N ARG A 139 10.62 -4.35 -6.70
CA ARG A 139 12.06 -4.54 -6.91
C ARG A 139 12.80 -3.28 -6.48
N VAL A 140 13.69 -3.43 -5.52
CA VAL A 140 14.62 -2.40 -5.07
C VAL A 140 15.93 -2.55 -5.83
N ILE A 141 16.48 -1.46 -6.35
CA ILE A 141 17.80 -1.38 -6.96
C ILE A 141 18.56 -0.28 -6.22
N SER A 142 19.63 -0.63 -5.52
CA SER A 142 20.35 0.28 -4.63
C SER A 142 21.86 0.24 -4.84
N ASP A 143 22.50 1.39 -4.67
CA ASP A 143 23.95 1.51 -4.50
C ASP A 143 24.42 1.33 -3.03
N ASN A 144 23.49 1.09 -2.09
CA ASN A 144 23.77 1.09 -0.67
C ASN A 144 23.16 -0.13 0.05
N PRO A 145 23.98 -0.98 0.70
CA PRO A 145 23.47 -2.16 1.39
C PRO A 145 22.64 -1.82 2.64
N SER A 146 22.87 -0.70 3.32
CA SER A 146 22.05 -0.24 4.46
C SER A 146 20.62 0.08 4.04
N ALA A 147 20.45 0.68 2.85
CA ALA A 147 19.13 0.98 2.33
C ALA A 147 18.33 -0.29 2.03
N VAL A 148 19.02 -1.33 1.53
CA VAL A 148 18.42 -2.64 1.30
C VAL A 148 17.95 -3.29 2.60
N ILE A 149 18.75 -3.23 3.68
CA ILE A 149 18.31 -3.74 4.99
C ILE A 149 17.02 -3.05 5.43
N LEU A 150 16.98 -1.72 5.40
CA LEU A 150 15.79 -0.97 5.84
C LEU A 150 14.55 -1.29 4.99
N LEU A 151 14.71 -1.35 3.67
CA LEU A 151 13.61 -1.71 2.77
C LEU A 151 13.18 -3.18 2.91
N SER A 152 14.10 -4.09 3.22
CA SER A 152 13.78 -5.50 3.48
C SER A 152 12.93 -5.70 4.73
N ASN A 153 13.02 -4.77 5.70
CA ASN A 153 12.17 -4.77 6.90
C ASN A 153 10.78 -4.17 6.63
N VAL A 154 10.64 -3.31 5.62
CA VAL A 154 9.36 -2.69 5.23
C VAL A 154 8.56 -3.59 4.27
N LEU A 155 9.23 -4.39 3.45
CA LEU A 155 8.60 -5.22 2.42
C LEU A 155 8.37 -6.65 2.91
N TRP A 156 7.29 -7.28 2.44
CA TRP A 156 7.10 -8.72 2.60
C TRP A 156 8.10 -9.49 1.75
N LYS A 157 8.65 -10.57 2.31
CA LYS A 157 9.47 -11.52 1.54
C LYS A 157 8.62 -12.19 0.47
N THR A 158 9.17 -12.33 -0.73
CA THR A 158 8.52 -13.00 -1.85
C THR A 158 9.49 -13.97 -2.48
N SER A 159 9.00 -15.03 -3.12
CA SER A 159 9.86 -15.97 -3.83
C SER A 159 10.49 -15.30 -5.06
N ASP A 160 11.76 -15.60 -5.34
CA ASP A 160 12.54 -15.01 -6.43
C ASP A 160 11.86 -15.10 -7.82
N ARG A 161 11.14 -16.20 -8.07
CA ARG A 161 10.43 -16.42 -9.35
C ARG A 161 9.20 -15.53 -9.55
N SER A 162 8.61 -15.03 -8.46
CA SER A 162 7.31 -14.34 -8.52
C SER A 162 7.37 -12.99 -9.24
N ILE A 163 8.52 -12.30 -9.22
CA ILE A 163 8.64 -10.95 -9.79
C ILE A 163 8.92 -11.00 -11.28
N SER A 164 9.69 -12.00 -11.73
CA SER A 164 10.00 -12.19 -13.15
C SER A 164 8.77 -12.51 -14.00
N HIS A 165 7.71 -13.04 -13.39
CA HIS A 165 6.42 -13.30 -14.03
C HIS A 165 5.40 -12.17 -13.82
N ASP A 166 5.73 -11.14 -13.03
CA ASP A 166 4.86 -10.01 -12.83
C ASP A 166 4.96 -9.05 -14.02
N THR A 167 3.82 -8.68 -14.58
CA THR A 167 3.73 -7.77 -15.73
C THR A 167 4.03 -6.31 -15.35
N CYS A 168 3.87 -5.93 -14.08
CA CYS A 168 4.01 -4.54 -13.61
C CYS A 168 4.65 -4.44 -12.21
N PRO A 169 5.91 -4.89 -12.00
CA PRO A 169 6.57 -4.71 -10.71
C PRO A 169 6.92 -3.23 -10.48
N LEU A 170 6.58 -2.74 -9.29
CA LEU A 170 7.00 -1.43 -8.80
C LEU A 170 8.52 -1.44 -8.64
N THR A 171 9.19 -0.39 -9.09
CA THR A 171 10.66 -0.29 -9.01
C THR A 171 11.08 0.84 -8.08
N ILE A 172 11.87 0.53 -7.06
CA ILE A 172 12.48 1.50 -6.15
C ILE A 172 13.94 1.67 -6.53
N TYR A 173 14.33 2.88 -6.91
CA TYR A 173 15.71 3.24 -7.22
C TYR A 173 16.28 3.99 -6.02
N VAL A 174 17.36 3.47 -5.44
CA VAL A 174 18.03 4.10 -4.30
C VAL A 174 19.43 4.55 -4.70
N ALA A 175 19.62 5.85 -4.80
CA ALA A 175 20.92 6.47 -5.04
C ALA A 175 21.34 7.26 -3.80
N SER A 176 22.13 6.63 -2.94
CA SER A 176 22.62 7.22 -1.69
C SER A 176 23.64 8.34 -1.94
N SER A 177 24.43 8.23 -3.02
CA SER A 177 25.38 9.26 -3.43
C SER A 177 24.74 10.24 -4.41
N ILE A 178 24.22 11.36 -3.90
CA ILE A 178 23.55 12.38 -4.72
C ILE A 178 24.57 13.34 -5.35
N SER A 179 24.67 13.35 -6.68
CA SER A 179 25.39 14.43 -7.39
C SER A 179 24.62 15.76 -7.33
N THR A 180 25.33 16.88 -7.42
CA THR A 180 24.72 18.23 -7.45
C THR A 180 23.67 18.38 -8.55
N ASN A 181 23.87 17.72 -9.70
CA ASN A 181 22.93 17.69 -10.82
C ASN A 181 21.58 17.04 -10.47
N VAL A 182 21.59 15.97 -9.67
CA VAL A 182 20.38 15.31 -9.18
C VAL A 182 19.64 16.21 -8.19
N ARG A 183 20.40 16.91 -7.33
CA ARG A 183 19.85 17.87 -6.34
C ARG A 183 19.17 19.07 -7.01
N ASN A 184 19.71 19.53 -8.13
CA ASN A 184 19.18 20.65 -8.91
C ASN A 184 18.00 20.28 -9.83
N ALA A 185 17.73 18.99 -10.04
CA ALA A 185 16.68 18.54 -10.96
C ALA A 185 15.25 18.94 -10.51
N LEU A 186 15.06 19.18 -9.20
CA LEU A 186 13.79 19.58 -8.59
C LEU A 186 13.69 21.09 -8.29
N GLY A 187 14.68 21.90 -8.68
CA GLY A 187 14.56 23.37 -8.71
C GLY A 187 14.90 24.13 -7.42
N SER A 188 15.37 23.48 -6.34
CA SER A 188 15.83 24.19 -5.13
C SER A 188 16.97 23.43 -4.43
N GLY A 189 18.21 23.91 -4.58
CA GLY A 189 19.41 23.23 -4.08
C GLY A 189 19.57 23.19 -2.55
N ILE A 190 18.77 23.95 -1.79
CA ILE A 190 18.95 24.15 -0.33
C ILE A 190 18.03 23.23 0.50
N GLN A 191 16.91 22.74 -0.04
CA GLN A 191 15.91 21.96 0.72
C GLN A 191 16.22 20.47 0.88
N TYR A 192 17.32 19.97 0.31
CA TYR A 192 17.59 18.53 0.22
C TYR A 192 18.94 18.13 0.84
N ALA A 193 19.29 18.69 2.00
CA ALA A 193 20.54 18.38 2.69
C ALA A 193 20.65 16.88 3.04
N ASN A 194 19.57 16.30 3.57
CA ASN A 194 19.48 14.89 3.99
C ASN A 194 18.99 13.93 2.89
N GLY A 195 18.53 14.45 1.76
CA GLY A 195 17.95 13.67 0.66
C GLY A 195 16.51 14.06 0.33
N PHE A 196 15.91 13.36 -0.62
CA PHE A 196 14.52 13.54 -1.05
C PHE A 196 13.99 12.26 -1.70
N ALA A 197 12.67 12.16 -1.81
CA ALA A 197 11.99 11.10 -2.53
C ALA A 197 11.14 11.67 -3.68
N ALA A 198 11.06 10.95 -4.79
CA ALA A 198 10.16 11.26 -5.89
C ALA A 198 9.44 9.99 -6.33
N ALA A 199 8.11 10.04 -6.37
CA ALA A 199 7.26 8.93 -6.76
C ALA A 199 6.49 9.25 -8.06
N ASP A 200 6.32 8.25 -8.92
CA ASP A 200 5.49 8.34 -10.12
C ASP A 200 4.52 7.15 -10.12
N ILE A 201 3.25 7.44 -9.85
CA ILE A 201 2.18 6.45 -9.72
C ILE A 201 1.90 5.78 -11.05
N GLU A 202 1.88 6.54 -12.14
CA GLU A 202 1.62 6.01 -13.49
C GLU A 202 2.73 5.05 -13.94
N ARG A 203 3.98 5.33 -13.55
CA ARG A 203 5.13 4.46 -13.87
C ARG A 203 5.41 3.38 -12.82
N SER A 204 4.69 3.37 -11.69
CA SER A 204 4.99 2.50 -10.55
C SER A 204 6.48 2.56 -10.17
N SER A 205 7.01 3.77 -9.99
CA SER A 205 8.43 3.99 -9.72
C SER A 205 8.64 4.95 -8.56
N LEU A 206 9.57 4.60 -7.66
CA LEU A 206 9.99 5.42 -6.54
C LEU A 206 11.49 5.67 -6.63
N ILE A 207 11.90 6.93 -6.49
CA ILE A 207 13.30 7.34 -6.47
C ILE A 207 13.61 7.86 -5.08
N LEU A 208 14.62 7.27 -4.44
CA LEU A 208 15.12 7.65 -3.13
C LEU A 208 16.55 8.16 -3.30
N CYS A 209 16.75 9.43 -2.99
CA CYS A 209 18.03 10.11 -3.11
C CYS A 209 18.60 10.38 -1.71
N GLY A 210 19.89 10.12 -1.51
CA GLY A 210 20.58 10.46 -0.26
C GLY A 210 20.18 9.53 0.87
N LYS A 211 19.86 10.08 2.04
CA LYS A 211 19.38 9.30 3.19
C LYS A 211 17.86 9.17 3.23
N ALA A 212 17.15 9.43 2.13
CA ALA A 212 15.69 9.32 2.06
C ALA A 212 15.16 7.93 2.43
N PHE A 213 15.96 6.87 2.24
CA PHE A 213 15.62 5.51 2.62
C PHE A 213 15.52 5.30 4.15
N ALA A 214 15.99 6.24 4.96
CA ALA A 214 15.94 6.16 6.42
C ALA A 214 14.61 6.69 7.03
N ASP A 215 13.75 7.30 6.22
CA ASP A 215 12.41 7.76 6.65
C ASP A 215 11.36 6.69 6.37
N SER A 216 11.13 5.81 7.34
CA SER A 216 10.19 4.70 7.21
C SER A 216 8.74 5.16 7.01
N THR A 217 8.38 6.32 7.57
CA THR A 217 7.01 6.85 7.48
C THR A 217 6.72 7.34 6.07
N MET A 218 7.61 8.14 5.50
CA MET A 218 7.52 8.61 4.11
C MET A 218 7.55 7.43 3.13
N LEU A 219 8.37 6.41 3.39
CA LEU A 219 8.42 5.22 2.55
C LEU A 219 7.09 4.46 2.54
N LYS A 220 6.50 4.18 3.71
CA LYS A 220 5.23 3.47 3.81
C LYS A 220 4.08 4.26 3.18
N ASP A 221 4.04 5.57 3.38
CA ASP A 221 3.06 6.45 2.75
C ASP A 221 3.21 6.47 1.22
N SER A 222 4.44 6.59 0.72
CA SER A 222 4.74 6.55 -0.73
C SER A 222 4.38 5.20 -1.35
N LEU A 223 4.72 4.10 -0.68
CA LEU A 223 4.43 2.75 -1.15
C LEU A 223 2.93 2.46 -1.13
N SER A 224 2.20 2.91 -0.10
CA SER A 224 0.74 2.79 -0.06
C SER A 224 0.10 3.48 -1.25
N ALA A 225 0.56 4.69 -1.60
CA ALA A 225 0.07 5.44 -2.75
C ALA A 225 0.39 4.76 -4.08
N LEU A 226 1.64 4.33 -4.27
CA LEU A 226 2.10 3.72 -5.52
C LEU A 226 1.47 2.34 -5.79
N THR A 227 1.18 1.59 -4.72
CA THR A 227 0.68 0.21 -4.83
C THR A 227 -0.83 0.12 -4.86
N ALA A 228 -1.56 1.14 -4.38
CA ALA A 228 -3.02 1.15 -4.39
C ALA A 228 -3.64 0.85 -5.78
N PRO A 229 -3.18 1.43 -6.91
CA PRO A 229 -3.73 1.10 -8.22
C PRO A 229 -3.42 -0.34 -8.66
N ILE A 230 -2.24 -0.86 -8.31
CA ILE A 230 -1.83 -2.24 -8.61
C ILE A 230 -2.72 -3.23 -7.84
N ILE A 231 -2.91 -2.97 -6.55
CA ILE A 231 -3.76 -3.78 -5.66
C ILE A 231 -5.22 -3.75 -6.15
N SER A 232 -5.72 -2.58 -6.52
CA SER A 232 -7.07 -2.39 -7.06
C SER A 232 -7.29 -3.15 -8.37
N ALA A 233 -6.31 -3.10 -9.29
CA ALA A 233 -6.36 -3.84 -10.54
C ALA A 233 -6.37 -5.37 -10.34
N ARG A 234 -5.85 -5.85 -9.19
CA ARG A 234 -5.86 -7.26 -8.79
C ARG A 234 -7.07 -7.64 -7.93
N GLY A 235 -8.07 -6.76 -7.81
CA GLY A 235 -9.31 -7.01 -7.08
C GLY A 235 -9.20 -6.83 -5.56
N GLY A 236 -8.13 -6.21 -5.06
CA GLY A 236 -8.02 -5.80 -3.66
C GLY A 236 -8.47 -4.35 -3.47
N LEU A 237 -9.17 -4.06 -2.39
CA LEU A 237 -9.59 -2.71 -1.99
C LEU A 237 -8.68 -2.22 -0.86
N PRO A 238 -7.73 -1.30 -1.14
CA PRO A 238 -6.88 -0.73 -0.11
C PRO A 238 -7.63 0.35 0.68
N PHE A 239 -7.63 0.22 2.01
CA PHE A 239 -8.19 1.22 2.92
C PHE A 239 -7.14 1.68 3.94
N PRO A 240 -7.13 2.98 4.30
CA PRO A 240 -6.36 3.50 5.43
C PRO A 240 -7.06 3.12 6.75
N GLY A 241 -6.62 2.01 7.33
CA GLY A 241 -7.17 1.47 8.57
C GLY A 241 -6.29 0.36 9.11
N TRP A 242 -6.78 -0.33 10.14
CA TRP A 242 -6.09 -1.44 10.77
C TRP A 242 -6.95 -2.70 10.77
N LEU A 243 -6.28 -3.83 10.83
CA LEU A 243 -6.92 -5.13 11.01
C LEU A 243 -6.66 -5.58 12.44
N LEU A 244 -7.74 -5.91 13.15
CA LEU A 244 -7.71 -6.42 14.52
C LEU A 244 -8.17 -7.89 14.49
N SER A 245 -7.40 -8.77 15.11
CA SER A 245 -7.78 -10.17 15.30
C SER A 245 -8.18 -10.36 16.75
N PHE A 246 -9.45 -10.64 17.00
CA PHE A 246 -9.99 -10.83 18.35
C PHE A 246 -10.97 -12.00 18.39
N CYS A 247 -10.78 -12.93 19.33
CA CYS A 247 -11.60 -14.14 19.50
C CYS A 247 -11.80 -14.97 18.21
N GLY A 248 -10.80 -15.01 17.32
CA GLY A 248 -10.89 -15.72 16.04
C GLY A 248 -11.65 -14.97 14.94
N SER A 249 -12.17 -13.78 15.22
CA SER A 249 -12.83 -12.90 14.25
C SER A 249 -11.88 -11.79 13.78
N ALA A 250 -11.95 -11.49 12.48
CA ALA A 250 -11.23 -10.37 11.88
C ALA A 250 -12.12 -9.12 11.87
N ILE A 251 -11.62 -8.02 12.44
CA ILE A 251 -12.34 -6.76 12.56
C ILE A 251 -11.58 -5.68 11.79
N LEU A 252 -12.27 -5.00 10.89
CA LEU A 252 -11.74 -3.85 10.15
C LEU A 252 -11.94 -2.58 10.98
N LEU A 253 -10.86 -1.90 11.32
CA LEU A 253 -10.85 -0.76 12.23
C LEU A 253 -10.43 0.52 11.51
N PHE A 254 -11.25 1.56 11.59
CA PHE A 254 -10.95 2.89 11.04
C PHE A 254 -10.86 3.93 12.14
N ALA A 255 -9.75 4.65 12.22
CA ALA A 255 -9.50 5.66 13.25
C ALA A 255 -8.41 6.64 12.83
N PRO A 256 -8.30 7.83 13.45
CA PRO A 256 -7.09 8.63 13.36
C PRO A 256 -5.92 7.93 14.09
N MET A 257 -4.71 8.04 13.55
CA MET A 257 -3.50 7.42 14.14
C MET A 257 -3.25 7.85 15.60
N GLU A 258 -3.56 9.10 15.94
CA GLU A 258 -3.46 9.64 17.29
C GLU A 258 -4.35 8.89 18.28
N VAL A 259 -5.54 8.46 17.82
CA VAL A 259 -6.50 7.72 18.64
C VAL A 259 -5.99 6.30 18.87
N ILE A 260 -5.49 5.63 17.84
CA ILE A 260 -4.88 4.29 17.96
C ILE A 260 -3.69 4.31 18.94
N LYS A 261 -2.82 5.31 18.85
CA LYS A 261 -1.71 5.48 19.80
C LYS A 261 -2.21 5.72 21.22
N SER A 262 -3.25 6.53 21.41
CA SER A 262 -3.82 6.84 22.72
C SER A 262 -4.52 5.63 23.37
N LEU A 263 -5.15 4.76 22.57
CA LEU A 263 -5.80 3.54 23.06
C LEU A 263 -4.80 2.46 23.50
N ASN A 264 -3.54 2.54 23.05
CA ASN A 264 -2.47 1.58 23.34
C ASN A 264 -2.86 0.12 23.01
N ILE A 265 -3.46 -0.11 21.84
CA ILE A 265 -3.94 -1.42 21.37
C ILE A 265 -3.01 -2.09 20.35
N GLN A 266 -1.78 -1.60 20.20
CA GLN A 266 -0.82 -2.05 19.18
C GLN A 266 -0.56 -3.57 19.26
N ASP A 267 -0.51 -4.12 20.47
CA ASP A 267 -0.28 -5.54 20.71
C ASP A 267 -1.37 -6.46 20.16
N VAL A 268 -2.58 -5.95 19.90
CA VAL A 268 -3.73 -6.72 19.40
C VAL A 268 -3.90 -6.56 17.88
N LEU A 269 -3.34 -5.49 17.30
CA LEU A 269 -3.39 -5.24 15.86
C LEU A 269 -2.56 -6.26 15.09
N VAL A 270 -3.01 -6.58 13.88
CA VAL A 270 -2.25 -7.44 12.96
C VAL A 270 -1.01 -6.71 12.45
N SER A 271 -1.14 -5.42 12.17
CA SER A 271 -0.06 -4.52 11.78
C SER A 271 -0.13 -3.25 12.61
N THR A 272 1.02 -2.72 13.04
CA THR A 272 1.09 -1.40 13.68
C THR A 272 0.85 -0.27 12.69
N ASP A 273 1.18 -0.49 11.42
CA ASP A 273 1.01 0.48 10.35
C ASP A 273 -0.41 0.44 9.76
N SER A 274 -0.89 1.61 9.37
CA SER A 274 -2.15 1.76 8.64
C SER A 274 -2.02 1.21 7.23
N GLY A 275 -3.06 0.52 6.77
CA GLY A 275 -3.11 -0.05 5.43
C GLY A 275 -3.64 -1.48 5.46
N VAL A 276 -4.93 -1.62 5.19
CA VAL A 276 -5.59 -2.92 5.03
C VAL A 276 -6.03 -3.07 3.59
N VAL A 277 -5.91 -4.29 3.06
CA VAL A 277 -6.45 -4.67 1.76
C VAL A 277 -7.55 -5.67 1.98
N VAL A 278 -8.75 -5.37 1.49
CA VAL A 278 -9.90 -6.29 1.53
C VAL A 278 -10.15 -6.83 0.14
N SER A 279 -10.31 -8.13 0.01
CA SER A 279 -10.57 -8.82 -1.27
C SER A 279 -11.66 -9.87 -1.10
N SER A 280 -12.10 -10.48 -2.19
CA SER A 280 -13.07 -11.58 -2.15
C SER A 280 -12.59 -12.78 -1.31
N LYS A 281 -11.28 -13.00 -1.20
CA LYS A 281 -10.70 -14.15 -0.48
C LYS A 281 -10.33 -13.88 0.97
N GLY A 282 -10.34 -12.61 1.40
CA GLY A 282 -10.01 -12.25 2.78
C GLY A 282 -9.43 -10.85 2.92
N SER A 283 -8.96 -10.54 4.13
CA SER A 283 -8.30 -9.27 4.47
C SER A 283 -6.84 -9.47 4.83
N ASN A 284 -6.04 -8.47 4.48
CA ASN A 284 -4.59 -8.50 4.58
C ASN A 284 -4.04 -7.13 4.94
N VAL A 285 -2.78 -7.08 5.36
CA VAL A 285 -2.09 -5.82 5.70
C VAL A 285 -1.03 -5.48 4.66
N LEU A 286 -0.80 -4.19 4.43
CA LEU A 286 0.20 -3.70 3.47
C LEU A 286 1.64 -3.99 3.91
N PHE A 287 1.94 -3.78 5.19
CA PHE A 287 3.29 -3.88 5.74
C PHE A 287 3.40 -4.95 6.83
N PRO A 288 4.56 -5.61 6.97
CA PRO A 288 4.80 -6.56 8.05
C PRO A 288 4.98 -5.86 9.40
N THR A 289 4.74 -6.60 10.48
CA THR A 289 5.09 -6.23 11.85
C THR A 289 5.83 -7.41 12.47
N GLU A 290 6.87 -7.13 13.27
CA GLU A 290 7.84 -8.13 13.75
C GLU A 290 7.24 -9.25 14.62
N ALA A 291 5.98 -9.14 15.05
CA ALA A 291 5.41 -9.93 16.13
C ALA A 291 4.43 -11.06 15.72
N ARG A 292 4.05 -11.22 14.44
CA ARG A 292 2.93 -12.13 14.09
C ARG A 292 3.12 -12.90 12.78
N GLU A 293 2.82 -14.20 12.85
CA GLU A 293 2.81 -15.09 11.69
C GLU A 293 1.73 -14.68 10.67
N LEU A 294 2.02 -15.03 9.42
CA LEU A 294 1.31 -14.62 8.20
C LEU A 294 -0.02 -15.38 8.08
N ASN A 295 -1.00 -15.02 8.92
CA ASN A 295 -2.35 -15.55 8.77
C ASN A 295 -3.06 -14.72 7.72
N LEU A 296 -3.39 -15.32 6.57
CA LEU A 296 -4.45 -14.80 5.72
C LEU A 296 -5.69 -14.71 6.59
N PHE A 297 -6.13 -13.51 6.93
CA PHE A 297 -7.30 -13.36 7.77
C PHE A 297 -8.52 -13.68 6.91
N ALA A 298 -9.41 -14.49 7.49
CA ALA A 298 -10.77 -14.60 7.00
C ALA A 298 -11.34 -13.19 6.80
N LYS A 299 -12.24 -13.07 5.83
CA LYS A 299 -12.90 -11.81 5.50
C LYS A 299 -13.43 -11.13 6.78
N PRO A 300 -13.24 -9.81 6.94
CA PRO A 300 -13.60 -9.15 8.18
C PRO A 300 -15.10 -9.29 8.39
N THR A 301 -15.47 -9.87 9.53
CA THR A 301 -16.87 -10.14 9.88
C THR A 301 -17.55 -8.92 10.49
N THR A 302 -16.79 -7.87 10.80
CA THR A 302 -17.28 -6.67 11.47
C THR A 302 -16.41 -5.47 11.10
N VAL A 303 -17.05 -4.31 10.90
CA VAL A 303 -16.37 -3.04 10.68
C VAL A 303 -16.61 -2.12 11.89
N VAL A 304 -15.55 -1.48 12.37
CA VAL A 304 -15.60 -0.54 13.49
C VAL A 304 -14.98 0.77 13.05
N ILE A 305 -15.76 1.83 13.16
CA ILE A 305 -15.33 3.21 12.98
C ILE A 305 -15.15 3.81 14.36
N VAL A 306 -13.98 4.36 14.62
CA VAL A 306 -13.67 5.04 15.88
C VAL A 306 -13.67 6.53 15.64
N SER A 307 -14.41 7.21 16.49
CA SER A 307 -14.41 8.66 16.57
C SER A 307 -14.08 9.10 17.99
N THR A 308 -13.69 10.36 18.14
CA THR A 308 -13.54 10.97 19.46
C THR A 308 -14.48 12.14 19.54
N ASP A 309 -15.32 12.13 20.57
CA ASP A 309 -16.20 13.24 20.87
C ASP A 309 -16.16 13.53 22.37
N SER A 310 -15.66 14.72 22.71
CA SER A 310 -15.57 15.23 24.07
C SER A 310 -16.89 15.85 24.57
N THR A 311 -17.87 16.05 23.69
CA THR A 311 -19.18 16.64 24.04
C THR A 311 -20.21 15.62 24.49
N ASP A 312 -19.85 14.32 24.40
CA ASP A 312 -20.71 13.17 24.66
C ASP A 312 -22.00 13.17 23.80
N ALA A 313 -21.96 13.78 22.61
CA ALA A 313 -23.02 13.72 21.61
C ALA A 313 -23.01 12.38 20.84
N ILE A 314 -21.82 11.80 20.60
CA ILE A 314 -21.68 10.44 20.06
C ILE A 314 -21.80 9.43 21.21
N PRO A 315 -22.74 8.47 21.14
CA PRO A 315 -22.86 7.41 22.15
C PRO A 315 -21.58 6.59 22.23
N ALA A 316 -21.36 5.90 23.36
CA ALA A 316 -20.20 5.02 23.53
C ALA A 316 -20.06 3.99 22.40
N VAL A 317 -21.17 3.39 21.96
CA VAL A 317 -21.25 2.50 20.81
C VAL A 317 -22.59 2.70 20.10
N SER A 318 -22.57 2.76 18.76
CA SER A 318 -23.77 2.81 17.91
C SER A 318 -23.66 1.80 16.78
N LYS A 319 -24.74 1.08 16.47
CA LYS A 319 -24.81 0.25 15.26
C LYS A 319 -25.18 1.14 14.07
N LEU A 320 -24.42 1.02 12.99
CA LEU A 320 -24.61 1.84 11.79
C LEU A 320 -25.20 1.03 10.64
N SER A 321 -26.03 1.68 9.83
CA SER A 321 -26.30 1.21 8.47
C SER A 321 -25.06 1.40 7.57
N PRO A 322 -24.95 0.69 6.42
CA PRO A 322 -23.86 0.90 5.48
C PRO A 322 -23.68 2.36 5.04
N GLY A 323 -24.79 3.09 4.84
CA GLY A 323 -24.76 4.50 4.44
C GLY A 323 -24.21 5.42 5.53
N GLN A 324 -24.63 5.20 6.78
CA GLN A 324 -24.08 5.92 7.93
C GLN A 324 -22.60 5.62 8.16
N ALA A 325 -22.21 4.35 8.01
CA ALA A 325 -20.81 3.95 8.10
C ALA A 325 -19.95 4.68 7.07
N ALA A 326 -20.37 4.70 5.80
CA ALA A 326 -19.66 5.41 4.75
C ALA A 326 -19.62 6.94 5.00
N TYR A 327 -20.69 7.52 5.55
CA TYR A 327 -20.75 8.93 5.93
C TYR A 327 -19.75 9.29 7.04
N HIS A 328 -19.72 8.51 8.13
CA HIS A 328 -18.75 8.71 9.22
C HIS A 328 -17.31 8.46 8.78
N PHE A 329 -17.07 7.43 7.95
CA PHE A 329 -15.77 7.15 7.37
C PHE A 329 -15.30 8.30 6.45
N LEU A 330 -16.19 8.80 5.58
CA LEU A 330 -15.88 9.93 4.70
C LEU A 330 -15.58 11.21 5.47
N ALA A 331 -16.26 11.45 6.59
CA ALA A 331 -16.00 12.59 7.46
C ALA A 331 -14.67 12.47 8.22
N GLY A 332 -14.42 11.29 8.81
CA GLY A 332 -13.28 11.02 9.68
C GLY A 332 -13.19 12.01 10.85
N TYR A 333 -14.30 12.21 11.53
CA TYR A 333 -14.43 13.18 12.63
C TYR A 333 -13.63 12.77 13.87
N HIS A 334 -12.95 13.75 14.47
CA HIS A 334 -12.27 13.62 15.75
C HIS A 334 -12.22 14.98 16.48
N ASP A 335 -12.97 15.12 17.57
CA ASP A 335 -13.02 16.32 18.44
C ASP A 335 -13.03 17.66 17.68
N GLY A 336 -14.01 17.84 16.79
CA GLY A 336 -14.18 19.06 16.00
C GLY A 336 -13.33 19.15 14.72
N LYS A 337 -12.39 18.23 14.52
CA LYS A 337 -11.58 18.13 13.29
C LYS A 337 -12.10 17.02 12.39
N PHE A 338 -11.90 17.18 11.09
CA PHE A 338 -12.32 16.23 10.08
C PHE A 338 -11.14 15.82 9.21
N VAL A 339 -10.86 14.52 9.16
CA VAL A 339 -9.81 13.92 8.32
C VAL A 339 -10.46 12.91 7.38
N PRO A 340 -10.88 13.34 6.17
CA PRO A 340 -11.69 12.49 5.30
C PRO A 340 -11.07 11.14 4.98
N ALA A 341 -11.85 10.07 5.15
CA ALA A 341 -11.39 8.69 4.98
C ALA A 341 -10.09 8.39 5.72
N TYR A 342 -9.81 9.08 6.84
CA TYR A 342 -8.61 8.91 7.67
C TYR A 342 -7.26 8.98 6.91
N THR A 343 -7.26 9.60 5.72
CA THR A 343 -6.08 9.64 4.84
C THR A 343 -5.19 10.83 5.22
N LYS A 344 -3.90 10.57 5.47
CA LYS A 344 -2.89 11.60 5.79
C LYS A 344 -1.79 11.73 4.73
N GLY A 345 -1.45 10.63 4.07
CA GLY A 345 -0.42 10.58 3.02
C GLY A 345 -0.98 10.83 1.62
N PRO A 346 -0.13 10.75 0.60
CA PRO A 346 -0.56 10.74 -0.78
C PRO A 346 -1.54 9.58 -1.01
N SER A 347 -2.67 9.85 -1.66
CA SER A 347 -3.58 8.81 -2.14
C SER A 347 -3.96 9.05 -3.60
N PRO A 348 -3.84 8.04 -4.48
CA PRO A 348 -4.34 8.12 -5.86
C PRO A 348 -5.87 8.09 -5.93
N VAL A 349 -6.53 7.60 -4.87
CA VAL A 349 -7.98 7.49 -4.79
C VAL A 349 -8.51 8.53 -3.82
N GLY A 350 -9.50 9.29 -4.27
CA GLY A 350 -10.09 10.33 -3.43
C GLY A 350 -10.94 9.77 -2.28
N PRO A 351 -11.09 10.51 -1.16
CA PRO A 351 -11.85 10.06 0.00
C PRO A 351 -13.28 9.61 -0.32
N LEU A 352 -13.96 10.31 -1.24
CA LEU A 352 -15.32 9.95 -1.67
C LEU A 352 -15.36 8.60 -2.39
N ALA A 353 -14.38 8.32 -3.26
CA ALA A 353 -14.29 7.04 -3.96
C ALA A 353 -13.97 5.89 -2.99
N LEU A 354 -13.13 6.14 -1.98
CA LEU A 354 -12.90 5.18 -0.89
C LEU A 354 -14.19 4.91 -0.09
N ALA A 355 -14.94 5.96 0.26
CA ALA A 355 -16.20 5.82 1.00
C ALA A 355 -17.26 5.06 0.19
N ASN A 356 -17.36 5.31 -1.12
CA ASN A 356 -18.23 4.54 -2.01
C ASN A 356 -17.79 3.07 -2.10
N SER A 357 -16.48 2.81 -2.16
CA SER A 357 -15.95 1.44 -2.18
C SER A 357 -16.27 0.70 -0.87
N LEU A 358 -16.14 1.39 0.27
CA LEU A 358 -16.53 0.85 1.57
C LEU A 358 -18.03 0.57 1.63
N PHE A 359 -18.86 1.52 1.16
CA PHE A 359 -20.31 1.36 1.13
C PHE A 359 -20.76 0.14 0.32
N SER A 360 -20.25 -0.02 -0.90
CA SER A 360 -20.54 -1.19 -1.74
C SER A 360 -20.11 -2.48 -1.06
N HIS A 361 -18.91 -2.50 -0.48
CA HIS A 361 -18.42 -3.67 0.27
C HIS A 361 -19.33 -4.03 1.46
N LEU A 362 -19.77 -3.04 2.23
CA LEU A 362 -20.66 -3.26 3.38
C LEU A 362 -22.05 -3.77 2.94
N LYS A 363 -22.57 -3.32 1.79
CA LYS A 363 -23.83 -3.79 1.21
C LYS A 363 -23.74 -5.23 0.71
N GLU A 364 -22.66 -5.57 -0.01
CA GLU A 364 -22.45 -6.89 -0.59
C GLU A 364 -22.27 -7.97 0.49
N GLU A 365 -21.51 -7.65 1.55
CA GLU A 365 -21.18 -8.61 2.61
C GLU A 365 -22.17 -8.63 3.77
N ASN A 366 -23.08 -7.66 3.82
CA ASN A 366 -23.97 -7.42 4.96
C ASN A 366 -23.20 -7.39 6.30
N ALA A 367 -22.01 -6.79 6.29
CA ALA A 367 -21.10 -6.79 7.43
C ALA A 367 -21.62 -5.83 8.52
N PRO A 368 -21.83 -6.31 9.77
CA PRO A 368 -22.24 -5.45 10.87
C PRO A 368 -21.20 -4.36 11.10
N THR A 369 -21.67 -3.11 11.18
CA THR A 369 -20.80 -1.94 11.33
C THR A 369 -21.18 -1.15 12.58
N TYR A 370 -20.18 -0.69 13.31
CA TYR A 370 -20.37 0.05 14.56
C TYR A 370 -19.52 1.32 14.59
N LEU A 371 -20.05 2.35 15.24
CA LEU A 371 -19.33 3.56 15.64
C LEU A 371 -18.99 3.46 17.13
N ILE A 372 -17.73 3.67 17.49
CA ILE A 372 -17.28 3.70 18.88
C ILE A 372 -16.73 5.10 19.19
N ASN A 373 -17.25 5.72 20.25
CA ASN A 373 -16.63 6.91 20.81
C ASN A 373 -15.47 6.49 21.73
N ALA A 374 -14.24 6.84 21.34
CA ALA A 374 -13.04 6.57 22.12
C ALA A 374 -12.85 7.54 23.29
N LYS A 375 -13.79 8.47 23.50
CA LYS A 375 -13.85 9.33 24.70
C LYS A 375 -15.13 9.10 25.47
N ASN A 376 -15.03 9.30 26.78
CA ASN A 376 -16.16 9.32 27.69
C ASN A 376 -15.95 10.46 28.70
N SER A 377 -16.87 11.42 28.73
CA SER A 377 -16.77 12.62 29.58
C SER A 377 -15.46 13.38 29.35
N GLY A 378 -15.07 13.53 28.09
CA GLY A 378 -13.87 14.24 27.65
C GLY A 378 -12.54 13.51 27.84
N LYS A 379 -12.51 12.34 28.49
CA LYS A 379 -11.30 11.54 28.70
C LYS A 379 -11.24 10.35 27.73
N TYR A 380 -10.04 10.02 27.26
CA TYR A 380 -9.83 8.82 26.46
C TYR A 380 -10.16 7.57 27.27
N ILE A 381 -10.86 6.64 26.63
CA ILE A 381 -11.06 5.31 27.20
C ILE A 381 -9.74 4.53 27.16
N THR A 382 -9.55 3.65 28.12
CA THR A 382 -8.39 2.75 28.15
C THR A 382 -8.53 1.66 27.08
N GLY A 383 -7.41 1.12 26.58
CA GLY A 383 -7.43 -0.01 25.65
C GLY A 383 -8.25 -1.21 26.15
N LYS A 384 -8.21 -1.50 27.46
CA LYS A 384 -9.04 -2.55 28.09
C LYS A 384 -10.54 -2.24 27.98
N GLN A 385 -10.95 -0.99 28.17
CA GLN A 385 -12.34 -0.57 27.98
C GLN A 385 -12.75 -0.68 26.51
N PHE A 386 -11.88 -0.25 25.59
CA PHE A 386 -12.13 -0.38 24.16
C PHE A 386 -12.35 -1.84 23.74
N MET A 387 -11.48 -2.76 24.20
CA MET A 387 -11.64 -4.19 23.89
C MET A 387 -12.94 -4.78 24.47
N ARG A 388 -13.40 -4.34 25.65
CA ARG A 388 -14.71 -4.73 26.18
C ARG A 388 -15.87 -4.21 25.32
N LEU A 389 -15.75 -3.05 24.71
CA LEU A 389 -16.75 -2.54 23.76
C LEU A 389 -16.77 -3.39 22.50
N ILE A 390 -15.61 -3.77 21.97
CA ILE A 390 -15.48 -4.70 20.84
C ILE A 390 -16.10 -6.07 21.15
N GLU A 391 -15.87 -6.60 22.34
CA GLU A 391 -16.48 -7.86 22.77
C GLU A 391 -18.02 -7.75 22.80
N ARG A 392 -18.56 -6.63 23.30
CA ARG A 392 -20.02 -6.37 23.30
C ARG A 392 -20.60 -6.22 21.90
N THR A 393 -19.89 -5.59 20.97
CA THR A 393 -20.37 -5.47 19.58
C THR A 393 -20.44 -6.83 18.90
N LEU A 394 -19.45 -7.70 19.12
CA LEU A 394 -19.46 -9.07 18.62
C LEU A 394 -20.63 -9.90 19.20
N LEU A 395 -21.00 -9.67 20.46
CA LEU A 395 -22.13 -10.33 21.11
C LEU A 395 -23.50 -9.69 20.78
N ASN A 396 -23.56 -8.63 19.97
CA ASN A 396 -24.77 -7.85 19.69
C ASN A 396 -25.51 -7.31 20.94
N ASN A 397 -24.82 -7.20 22.06
CA ASN A 397 -25.38 -6.75 23.33
C ASN A 397 -25.15 -5.24 23.50
N LEU A 398 -25.91 -4.43 22.77
CA LEU A 398 -25.82 -2.98 22.83
C LEU A 398 -26.85 -2.39 23.78
N PRO A 399 -26.47 -1.37 24.59
CA PRO A 399 -27.45 -0.60 25.34
C PRO A 399 -28.32 0.22 24.38
N ASP A 400 -29.64 0.19 24.58
CA ASP A 400 -30.56 1.09 23.88
C ASP A 400 -30.29 2.53 24.31
N TYR A 401 -29.63 3.28 23.43
CA TYR A 401 -29.38 4.70 23.63
C TYR A 401 -30.26 5.52 22.68
N LYS A 402 -31.28 6.18 23.23
CA LYS A 402 -32.10 7.14 22.51
C LYS A 402 -31.93 8.49 23.18
N SER A 403 -31.30 9.44 22.50
CA SER A 403 -31.22 10.82 22.95
C SER A 403 -31.19 11.74 21.73
N GLU A 404 -32.24 12.53 21.55
CA GLU A 404 -32.24 13.71 20.68
C GLU A 404 -31.85 14.91 21.54
N ASP A 405 -30.57 14.99 21.90
CA ASP A 405 -30.02 16.12 22.64
C ASP A 405 -29.63 17.25 21.67
N MET A 406 -29.69 18.50 22.13
CA MET A 406 -29.27 19.69 21.38
C MET A 406 -27.83 19.53 20.84
N ARG A 407 -26.97 18.86 21.62
CA ARG A 407 -25.58 18.53 21.28
C ARG A 407 -25.46 17.64 20.03
N VAL A 408 -26.38 16.69 19.86
CA VAL A 408 -26.45 15.82 18.66
C VAL A 408 -26.83 16.63 17.43
N GLY A 409 -27.76 17.58 17.58
CA GLY A 409 -28.16 18.50 16.51
C GLY A 409 -27.00 19.37 16.02
N GLU A 410 -26.23 19.94 16.94
CA GLU A 410 -25.03 20.74 16.61
C GLU A 410 -23.98 19.90 15.88
N LEU A 411 -23.68 18.70 16.39
CA LEU A 411 -22.73 17.79 15.76
C LEU A 411 -23.16 17.39 14.35
N LYS A 412 -24.44 17.05 14.16
CA LYS A 412 -25.02 16.74 12.85
C LYS A 412 -24.91 17.94 11.90
N GLY A 413 -25.12 19.15 12.39
CA GLY A 413 -24.92 20.40 11.65
C GLY A 413 -23.47 20.56 11.18
N ASN A 414 -22.50 20.31 12.08
CA ASN A 414 -21.07 20.39 11.77
C ASN A 414 -20.65 19.39 10.68
N TYR A 415 -21.11 18.13 10.79
CA TYR A 415 -20.88 17.11 9.75
C TYR A 415 -21.44 17.54 8.39
N LYS A 416 -22.71 17.99 8.38
CA LYS A 416 -23.39 18.42 7.16
C LYS A 416 -22.68 19.61 6.53
N SER A 417 -22.30 20.61 7.31
CA SER A 417 -21.55 21.78 6.85
C SER A 417 -20.23 21.35 6.20
N PHE A 418 -19.41 20.55 6.90
CA PHE A 418 -18.13 20.10 6.39
C PHE A 418 -18.25 19.30 5.08
N LEU A 419 -19.11 18.27 5.05
CA LEU A 419 -19.25 17.39 3.90
C LEU A 419 -19.91 18.07 2.70
N SER A 420 -20.89 18.95 2.92
CA SER A 420 -21.52 19.71 1.82
C SER A 420 -20.57 20.76 1.23
N ILE A 421 -19.75 21.44 2.05
CA ILE A 421 -18.74 22.37 1.56
C ILE A 421 -17.69 21.63 0.72
N LYS A 422 -17.27 20.44 1.16
CA LYS A 422 -16.17 19.70 0.52
C LYS A 422 -16.57 18.85 -0.67
N PHE A 423 -17.72 18.19 -0.60
CA PHE A 423 -18.19 17.22 -1.61
C PHE A 423 -19.48 17.65 -2.32
N GLY A 424 -20.25 18.58 -1.74
CA GLY A 424 -21.40 19.21 -2.38
C GLY A 424 -22.38 18.21 -2.99
N LYS A 425 -22.63 18.38 -4.29
CA LYS A 425 -23.58 17.56 -5.08
C LYS A 425 -23.08 16.13 -5.35
N TYR A 426 -21.81 15.83 -5.06
CA TYR A 426 -21.23 14.50 -5.30
C TYR A 426 -21.45 13.54 -4.13
N LEU A 427 -22.03 14.00 -3.02
CA LEU A 427 -22.35 13.14 -1.88
C LEU A 427 -23.58 12.25 -2.21
N PRO A 428 -23.49 10.91 -2.08
CA PRO A 428 -24.63 10.02 -2.29
C PRO A 428 -25.78 10.30 -1.31
N GLU A 429 -27.03 10.08 -1.74
CA GLU A 429 -28.21 10.31 -0.91
C GLU A 429 -28.28 9.36 0.29
N GLU A 430 -27.71 8.15 0.17
CA GLU A 430 -27.67 7.19 1.26
C GLU A 430 -26.68 7.57 2.38
N PHE A 431 -25.77 8.52 2.11
CA PHE A 431 -24.74 8.92 3.06
C PHE A 431 -25.31 9.95 4.01
N THR A 432 -25.78 9.45 5.16
CA THR A 432 -26.51 10.23 6.17
C THR A 432 -25.90 10.03 7.56
N PHE A 433 -26.15 10.97 8.47
CA PHE A 433 -25.73 10.90 9.87
C PHE A 433 -26.63 9.94 10.66
#